data_AF-A0A2Z6ET26-F1
#
_entry.id   AF-A0A2Z6ET26-F1
#
_cell.length_a   1.000
_cell.length_b   1.000
_cell.length_c   1.000
_cell.angle_alpha   90.00
_cell.angle_beta   90.00
_cell.angle_gamma   90.00
#
_symmetry.space_group_name_H-M   'P 1'
#
loop_
_entity.id
_entity.type
_entity.pdbx_description
1 polymer ?
#
loop_
_entity_poly.entity_id
_entity_poly.type
_entity_poly.pdbx_seq_one_letter_code
_entity_poly.pdbx_strand_id
1 'polypeptide(L)'
;MWIAQRKLVTAAELLHKKYLDQSYLIRYIKFMYTILRSEEFDVWLHTLRDLRGKARILGRIKSAENGNFGNSEPVGEGVSEMKIDFGPGYRVYYTRHELVVYVLLLGGDKSTQKRDIKHARRMALDLKRSKE
;
A
#
# COMPACT_ATOMS: atom_id res chain seq x y z
N MET A 1 -31.21 21.47 40.08
CA MET A 1 -29.96 20.74 39.81
C MET A 1 -30.25 19.30 39.36
N TRP A 2 -31.08 19.10 38.32
CA TRP A 2 -31.56 17.76 37.88
C TRP A 2 -31.73 17.62 36.35
N ILE A 3 -31.08 18.48 35.56
CA ILE A 3 -31.10 18.44 34.08
C ILE A 3 -29.74 17.97 33.51
N ALA A 4 -28.65 18.06 34.29
CA ALA A 4 -27.30 17.68 33.85
C ALA A 4 -27.06 16.15 33.86
N GLN A 5 -27.69 15.38 34.74
CA GLN A 5 -27.50 13.92 34.82
C GLN A 5 -28.17 13.17 33.66
N ARG A 6 -29.23 13.72 33.06
CA ARG A 6 -30.04 13.02 32.04
C ARG A 6 -29.42 13.02 30.64
N LYS A 7 -28.54 13.98 30.33
CA LYS A 7 -27.85 14.07 29.03
C LYS A 7 -26.67 13.10 28.88
N LEU A 8 -26.07 12.66 29.99
CA LEU A 8 -24.91 11.76 29.96
C LEU A 8 -25.32 10.31 29.69
N VAL A 9 -26.49 9.89 30.17
CA VAL A 9 -27.03 8.54 29.93
C VAL A 9 -27.33 8.34 28.43
N THR A 10 -27.89 9.35 27.77
CA THR A 10 -28.21 9.29 26.33
C THR A 10 -26.98 9.25 25.44
N ALA A 11 -25.89 9.96 25.80
CA ALA A 11 -24.65 9.92 25.04
C ALA A 11 -23.93 8.57 25.16
N ALA A 12 -23.94 7.96 26.34
CA ALA A 12 -23.40 6.62 26.56
C ALA A 12 -24.21 5.54 25.83
N GLU A 13 -25.54 5.64 25.81
CA GLU A 13 -26.42 4.72 25.06
C GLU A 13 -26.31 4.90 23.53
N LEU A 14 -26.13 6.12 23.04
CA LEU A 14 -25.85 6.41 21.62
C LEU A 14 -24.47 5.92 21.21
N LEU A 15 -23.44 6.07 22.06
CA LEU A 15 -22.13 5.47 21.85
C LEU A 15 -22.24 3.94 21.85
N HIS A 16 -22.96 3.35 22.81
CA HIS A 16 -23.13 1.90 22.89
C HIS A 16 -23.87 1.33 21.66
N LYS A 17 -24.93 1.98 21.18
CA LYS A 17 -25.60 1.61 19.92
C LYS A 17 -24.74 1.84 18.68
N LYS A 18 -23.85 2.84 18.69
CA LYS A 18 -22.87 3.09 17.60
C LYS A 18 -21.73 2.07 17.58
N TYR A 19 -21.32 1.54 18.74
CA TYR A 19 -20.31 0.50 18.87
C TYR A 19 -20.85 -0.92 18.58
N LEU A 20 -22.16 -1.14 18.70
CA LEU A 20 -22.81 -2.42 18.40
C LEU A 20 -23.16 -2.62 16.91
N ASP A 21 -23.04 -1.58 16.08
CA ASP A 21 -23.06 -1.75 14.63
C ASP A 21 -21.68 -2.27 14.17
N GLN A 22 -21.57 -3.56 13.88
CA GLN A 22 -20.34 -4.15 13.34
C GLN A 22 -19.86 -3.42 12.08
N SER A 23 -20.74 -2.73 11.36
CA SER A 23 -20.37 -1.91 10.19
C SER A 23 -19.51 -0.71 10.55
N TYR A 24 -19.62 -0.14 11.76
CA TYR A 24 -18.79 0.98 12.24
C TYR A 24 -17.37 0.55 12.57
N LEU A 25 -17.20 -0.61 13.23
CA LEU A 25 -15.88 -1.16 13.51
C LEU A 25 -15.17 -1.58 12.21
N ILE A 26 -15.89 -2.21 11.27
CA ILE A 26 -15.39 -2.57 9.93
C ILE A 26 -14.99 -1.31 9.14
N ARG A 27 -15.71 -0.20 9.29
CA ARG A 27 -15.41 1.07 8.60
C ARG A 27 -14.23 1.83 9.25
N TYR A 28 -14.02 1.69 10.57
CA TYR A 28 -12.91 2.32 11.30
C TYR A 28 -11.60 1.54 11.20
N ILE A 29 -11.67 0.21 11.01
CA ILE A 29 -10.54 -0.61 10.55
C ILE A 29 -10.42 -0.45 9.03
N LYS A 30 -10.16 0.78 8.58
CA LYS A 30 -9.69 1.01 7.23
C LYS A 30 -8.38 0.24 7.11
N PHE A 31 -8.38 -0.90 6.42
CA PHE A 31 -7.24 -1.81 6.30
C PHE A 31 -5.99 -1.04 5.88
N MET A 32 -5.13 -0.74 6.86
CA MET A 32 -3.81 -0.20 6.61
C MET A 32 -2.92 -1.36 6.19
N TYR A 33 -2.41 -1.29 4.97
CA TYR A 33 -1.41 -2.23 4.52
C TYR A 33 -0.07 -1.93 5.18
N THR A 34 0.57 -2.97 5.70
CA THR A 34 1.98 -2.89 6.09
C THR A 34 2.81 -2.95 4.82
N ILE A 35 3.65 -1.94 4.58
CA ILE A 35 4.59 -1.94 3.46
C ILE A 35 5.93 -2.49 3.94
N LEU A 36 6.40 -3.57 3.31
CA LEU A 36 7.77 -4.02 3.42
C LEU A 36 8.48 -3.74 2.10
N ARG A 37 9.67 -3.16 2.18
CA ARG A 37 10.48 -2.81 1.01
C ARG A 37 11.66 -3.75 0.91
N SER A 38 11.98 -4.18 -0.30
CA SER A 38 13.23 -4.90 -0.56
C SER A 38 14.43 -3.96 -0.43
N GLU A 39 15.59 -4.55 -0.21
CA GLU A 39 16.86 -3.83 -0.28
C GLU A 39 17.09 -3.23 -1.68
N GLU A 40 16.77 -3.98 -2.75
CA GLU A 40 16.90 -3.51 -4.13
C GLU A 40 16.09 -2.24 -4.40
N PHE A 41 14.87 -2.15 -3.87
CA PHE A 41 14.06 -0.96 -3.96
C PHE A 41 14.71 0.22 -3.23
N ASP A 42 15.23 -0.01 -2.01
CA ASP A 42 15.81 1.04 -1.19
C ASP A 42 17.11 1.59 -1.79
N VAL A 43 17.97 0.71 -2.34
CA VAL A 43 19.16 1.10 -3.08
C VAL A 43 18.80 1.90 -4.33
N TRP A 44 17.81 1.44 -5.10
CA TRP A 44 17.34 2.17 -6.27
C TRP A 44 16.79 3.56 -5.90
N LEU A 45 15.96 3.65 -4.86
CA LEU A 45 15.37 4.91 -4.42
C LEU A 45 16.46 5.89 -3.93
N HIS A 46 17.50 5.37 -3.28
CA HIS A 46 18.63 6.19 -2.84
C HIS A 46 19.40 6.77 -4.04
N THR A 47 19.66 5.97 -5.06
CA THR A 47 20.46 6.35 -6.25
C THR A 47 19.71 7.19 -7.28
N LEU A 48 18.36 7.22 -7.25
CA LEU A 48 17.57 8.03 -8.17
C LEU A 48 17.93 9.52 -8.02
N ARG A 49 18.19 10.24 -9.12
CA ARG A 49 18.55 11.68 -9.07
C ARG A 49 17.33 12.61 -9.11
N ASP A 50 16.22 12.14 -9.67
CA ASP A 50 14.98 12.90 -9.78
C ASP A 50 14.25 13.00 -8.44
N LEU A 51 14.47 14.11 -7.73
CA LEU A 51 13.87 14.37 -6.42
C LEU A 51 12.33 14.48 -6.48
N ARG A 52 11.78 15.01 -7.57
CA ARG A 52 10.31 15.12 -7.74
C ARG A 52 9.70 13.75 -8.00
N GLY A 53 10.40 12.91 -8.77
CA GLY A 53 10.09 11.49 -8.95
C GLY A 53 10.06 10.75 -7.62
N LYS A 54 11.13 10.86 -6.81
CA LYS A 54 11.20 10.26 -5.46
C LYS A 54 9.99 10.63 -4.61
N ALA A 55 9.66 11.92 -4.51
CA ALA A 55 8.56 12.39 -3.70
C ALA A 55 7.21 11.78 -4.14
N ARG A 56 6.98 11.69 -5.46
CA ARG A 56 5.77 11.07 -6.01
C ARG A 56 5.71 9.57 -5.77
N ILE A 57 6.84 8.86 -5.87
CA ILE A 57 6.93 7.43 -5.57
C ILE A 57 6.60 7.17 -4.11
N LEU A 58 7.23 7.90 -3.18
CA LEU A 58 6.95 7.81 -1.75
C LEU A 58 5.49 8.13 -1.44
N GLY A 59 4.93 9.18 -2.06
CA GLY A 59 3.51 9.52 -1.94
C GLY A 59 2.59 8.40 -2.44
N ARG A 60 2.95 7.72 -3.53
CA ARG A 60 2.18 6.56 -4.04
C ARG A 60 2.25 5.37 -3.07
N ILE A 61 3.41 5.08 -2.49
CA ILE A 61 3.54 4.03 -1.46
C ILE A 61 2.69 4.39 -0.24
N LYS A 62 2.71 5.64 0.21
CA LYS A 62 1.87 6.11 1.32
C LYS A 62 0.38 6.03 1.03
N SER A 63 -0.02 6.23 -0.23
CA SER A 63 -1.40 6.01 -0.67
C SER A 63 -1.76 4.52 -0.64
N ALA A 64 -0.84 3.64 -1.06
CA ALA A 64 -1.02 2.20 -1.06
C ALA A 64 -1.14 1.62 0.37
N GLU A 65 -0.41 2.18 1.35
CA GLU A 65 -0.61 1.89 2.78
C GLU A 65 -2.07 2.07 3.19
N ASN A 66 -2.77 3.06 2.63
CA ASN A 66 -4.16 3.35 2.94
C ASN A 66 -5.16 2.61 2.03
N GLY A 67 -4.67 1.61 1.28
CA GLY A 67 -5.45 0.80 0.35
C GLY A 67 -5.68 1.42 -1.01
N ASN A 68 -5.10 2.58 -1.31
CA ASN A 68 -5.22 3.23 -2.61
C ASN A 68 -3.94 3.05 -3.45
N PHE A 69 -3.93 2.02 -4.29
CA PHE A 69 -2.83 1.69 -5.20
C PHE A 69 -2.83 2.57 -6.49
N GLY A 70 -3.90 3.34 -6.72
CA GLY A 70 -4.09 4.16 -7.91
C GLY A 70 -4.13 3.32 -9.19
N ASN A 71 -3.52 3.84 -10.28
CA ASN A 71 -3.36 3.08 -11.52
C ASN A 71 -2.42 1.89 -11.28
N SER A 72 -3.01 0.71 -11.11
CA SER A 72 -2.30 -0.53 -10.83
C SER A 72 -2.87 -1.68 -11.65
N GLU A 73 -1.99 -2.52 -12.20
CA GLU A 73 -2.38 -3.65 -13.03
C GLU A 73 -1.64 -4.92 -12.60
N PRO A 74 -2.28 -6.10 -12.64
CA PRO A 74 -1.57 -7.36 -12.47
C PRO A 74 -0.62 -7.59 -13.65
N VAL A 75 0.60 -8.00 -13.35
CA VAL A 75 1.61 -8.34 -14.36
C VAL A 75 2.00 -9.82 -14.28
N GLY A 76 1.14 -10.66 -13.69
CA GLY A 76 1.29 -12.12 -13.63
C GLY A 76 2.09 -12.63 -12.43
N GLU A 77 1.94 -13.93 -12.14
CA GLU A 77 2.67 -14.65 -11.07
C GLU A 77 2.59 -13.98 -9.69
N GLY A 78 1.43 -13.41 -9.35
CA GLY A 78 1.21 -12.75 -8.07
C GLY A 78 1.86 -11.36 -7.94
N VAL A 79 2.38 -10.80 -9.03
CA VAL A 79 2.97 -9.45 -9.06
C VAL A 79 2.00 -8.46 -9.71
N SER A 80 1.99 -7.24 -9.18
CA SER A 80 1.28 -6.09 -9.72
C SER A 80 2.23 -4.90 -9.92
N GLU A 81 1.86 -4.00 -10.82
CA GLU A 81 2.61 -2.80 -11.19
C GLU A 81 1.79 -1.55 -10.88
N MET A 82 2.26 -0.68 -9.98
CA MET A 82 1.71 0.67 -9.82
C MET A 82 2.38 1.62 -10.81
N LYS A 83 1.57 2.27 -11.65
CA LYS A 83 2.02 3.25 -12.64
C LYS A 83 1.99 4.66 -12.04
N ILE A 84 3.12 5.34 -12.16
CA ILE A 84 3.28 6.75 -11.78
C ILE A 84 3.63 7.51 -13.04
N ASP A 85 2.67 8.29 -13.55
CA ASP A 85 2.83 9.09 -14.76
C ASP A 85 3.56 10.41 -14.44
N PHE A 86 4.87 10.30 -14.27
CA PHE A 86 5.76 11.43 -14.02
C PHE A 86 7.18 11.13 -14.51
N GLY A 87 7.83 12.13 -15.09
CA GLY A 87 9.19 12.01 -15.63
C GLY A 87 9.26 10.87 -16.66
N PRO A 88 10.12 9.86 -16.47
CA PRO A 88 10.22 8.71 -17.39
C PRO A 88 9.01 7.77 -17.37
N GLY A 89 8.08 7.94 -16.43
CA GLY A 89 6.97 7.01 -16.21
C GLY A 89 7.37 5.84 -15.31
N TYR A 90 7.66 6.13 -14.05
CA TYR A 90 8.06 5.14 -13.04
C TYR A 90 7.03 4.02 -12.83
N ARG A 91 7.52 2.81 -12.51
CA ARG A 91 6.71 1.61 -12.25
C ARG A 91 7.15 0.92 -10.97
N VAL A 92 6.30 0.91 -9.94
CA VAL A 92 6.60 0.19 -8.69
C VAL A 92 6.01 -1.22 -8.80
N TYR A 93 6.86 -2.24 -8.71
CA TYR A 93 6.43 -3.63 -8.68
C TYR A 93 6.26 -4.11 -7.25
N TYR A 94 5.15 -4.81 -7.00
CA TYR A 94 4.84 -5.29 -5.68
C TYR A 94 4.08 -6.62 -5.73
N THR A 95 4.17 -7.38 -4.65
CA THR A 95 3.27 -8.51 -4.39
C THR A 95 2.53 -8.27 -3.08
N ARG A 96 1.42 -8.98 -2.86
CA ARG A 96 0.56 -8.82 -1.69
C ARG A 96 0.27 -10.15 -1.07
N HIS A 97 0.40 -10.20 0.25
CA HIS A 97 -0.03 -11.32 1.07
C HIS A 97 -0.87 -10.77 2.22
N GLU A 98 -2.19 -11.01 2.15
CA GLU A 98 -3.16 -10.45 3.09
C GLU A 98 -3.04 -8.91 3.20
N LEU A 99 -2.68 -8.41 4.39
CA LEU A 99 -2.50 -7.00 4.70
C LEU A 99 -1.06 -6.51 4.54
N VAL A 100 -0.17 -7.35 4.03
CA VAL A 100 1.23 -6.97 3.77
C VAL A 100 1.46 -6.79 2.28
N VAL A 101 1.98 -5.63 1.91
CA VAL A 101 2.42 -5.31 0.55
C VAL A 101 3.93 -5.32 0.55
N TYR A 102 4.51 -6.15 -0.30
CA TYR A 102 5.96 -6.24 -0.50
C TYR A 102 6.31 -5.43 -1.75
N VAL A 103 6.95 -4.28 -1.55
CA VAL A 103 7.54 -3.50 -2.64
C VAL A 103 8.85 -4.18 -3.05
N LEU A 104 8.85 -4.76 -4.24
CA LEU A 104 9.91 -5.65 -4.72
C LEU A 104 11.02 -4.88 -5.40
N LEU A 105 10.68 -4.02 -6.35
CA LEU A 105 11.61 -3.11 -7.00
C LEU A 105 10.84 -2.01 -7.71
N LEU A 106 11.58 -1.05 -8.27
CA LEU A 106 11.03 -0.06 -9.17
C LEU A 106 11.65 -0.23 -10.56
N GLY A 107 10.81 -0.48 -11.56
CA GLY A 107 11.24 -0.46 -12.95
C GLY A 107 11.45 0.98 -13.39
N GLY A 108 12.58 1.23 -14.03
CA GLY A 108 13.02 2.56 -14.42
C GLY A 108 12.02 3.26 -15.34
N ASP A 109 12.29 3.26 -16.63
CA ASP A 109 11.37 3.77 -17.64
C ASP A 109 10.74 2.62 -18.44
N LYS A 110 9.84 2.95 -19.36
CA LYS A 110 9.11 1.95 -20.15
C LYS A 110 10.01 1.00 -20.94
N SER A 111 11.25 1.37 -21.26
CA SER A 111 12.18 0.56 -22.06
C SER A 111 12.67 -0.71 -21.34
N THR A 112 12.73 -0.70 -20.00
CA THR A 112 13.19 -1.84 -19.19
C THR A 112 12.06 -2.71 -18.66
N GLN A 113 10.80 -2.30 -18.85
CA GLN A 113 9.61 -2.91 -18.25
C GLN A 113 9.56 -4.44 -18.35
N LYS A 114 9.85 -5.03 -19.51
CA LYS A 114 9.81 -6.49 -19.69
C LYS A 114 10.82 -7.22 -18.79
N ARG A 115 12.01 -6.65 -18.64
CA ARG A 115 13.07 -7.18 -17.78
C ARG A 115 12.67 -7.03 -16.32
N ASP A 116 12.15 -5.87 -15.96
CA ASP A 116 11.77 -5.55 -14.58
C ASP A 116 10.60 -6.42 -14.11
N ILE A 117 9.60 -6.69 -14.97
CA ILE A 117 8.51 -7.64 -14.67
C ILE A 117 9.07 -9.04 -14.42
N LYS A 118 9.98 -9.53 -15.27
CA LYS A 118 10.58 -10.86 -15.09
C LYS A 118 11.34 -10.95 -13.77
N HIS A 119 12.09 -9.91 -13.42
CA HIS A 119 12.82 -9.85 -12.16
C HIS A 119 11.88 -9.79 -10.95
N ALA A 120 10.85 -8.94 -10.99
CA ALA A 120 9.85 -8.83 -9.94
C ALA A 120 9.16 -10.17 -9.65
N ARG A 121 8.78 -10.92 -10.69
CA ARG A 121 8.17 -12.24 -10.54
C ARG A 121 9.09 -13.24 -9.84
N ARG A 122 10.39 -13.22 -10.18
CA ARG A 122 11.39 -14.04 -9.50
C ARG A 122 11.49 -13.69 -8.02
N MET A 123 11.58 -12.40 -7.68
CA MET A 123 11.62 -11.96 -6.28
C MET A 123 10.38 -12.38 -5.50
N ALA A 124 9.19 -12.28 -6.11
CA ALA A 124 7.93 -12.70 -5.49
C ALA A 124 7.90 -14.20 -5.21
N LEU A 125 8.42 -15.02 -6.14
CA LEU A 125 8.52 -16.46 -5.96
C LEU A 125 9.50 -16.82 -4.82
N ASP A 126 10.67 -16.18 -4.78
CA ASP A 126 11.66 -16.42 -3.74
C ASP A 126 11.12 -16.00 -2.36
N LEU A 127 10.40 -14.88 -2.29
CA LEU A 127 9.71 -14.45 -1.07
C LEU A 127 8.67 -15.47 -0.61
N LYS A 128 7.90 -16.06 -1.54
CA LYS A 128 6.90 -17.09 -1.19
C LYS A 128 7.57 -18.31 -0.58
N ARG A 129 8.67 -18.79 -1.18
CA ARG A 129 9.45 -19.94 -0.69
C ARG A 129 10.07 -19.71 0.68
N SER A 130 10.48 -18.48 0.98
CA SER A 130 11.09 -18.15 2.29
C SER A 130 10.12 -18.17 3.47
N LYS A 131 8.82 -18.26 3.20
CA LYS A 131 7.74 -18.23 4.21
C LYS A 131 7.04 -19.57 4.40
N GLU A 132 7.33 -20.54 3.54
CA GLU A 132 6.92 -21.94 3.66
C GLU A 132 7.96 -22.69 4.52
#